data_AF-A0A6I9YM46-F1
#
_entry.id   AF-A0A6I9YM46-F1
#
_cell.length_a   1.000
_cell.length_b   1.000
_cell.length_c   1.000
_cell.angle_alpha   90.00
_cell.angle_beta   90.00
_cell.angle_gamma   90.00
#
_symmetry.space_group_name_H-M   'P 1'
#
loop_
_entity.id
_entity.type
_entity.pdbx_description
1 polymer ?
#
loop_
_entity_poly.entity_id
_entity_poly.type
_entity_poly.pdbx_seq_one_letter_code
_entity_poly.pdbx_strand_id
1 'polypeptide(L)'
;MYLNVEENEGCALEKKRNTICCLLVQILKAEKEMHIDNLVFKVIDACQKREVGSTLKFLNFCCSSTDVLSCILHLLSQGYIQRQEDNPHILEYISAEPTTPHRGQAQLIFQNINYQKSKIASGTDTTKRLDTFGLDTEQVLMETVLLPMGRTMNQEEVELLMTQTVEKVSDTLSVTADIAQHLLIHCKWNVDVLIQRYTEDQESMLFFSGLQVRNPQPPSSPVTHCPVCVNPLNETDDLPLLCCMHYCCKVRASLLP
;
A
#
# COMPACT_ATOMS: atom_id res chain seq x y z
N MET A 1 14.07 -20.67 3.77
CA MET A 1 14.36 -19.22 3.91
C MET A 1 15.24 -18.79 2.73
N TYR A 2 14.67 -18.71 1.52
CA TYR A 2 15.37 -18.33 0.27
C TYR A 2 14.36 -17.68 -0.72
N LEU A 3 13.43 -16.86 -0.22
CA LEU A 3 12.43 -16.16 -1.07
C LEU A 3 12.45 -14.63 -0.90
N ASN A 4 13.22 -14.07 0.04
CA ASN A 4 13.19 -12.64 0.34
C ASN A 4 14.25 -11.79 -0.38
N VAL A 5 15.15 -12.38 -1.16
CA VAL A 5 16.22 -11.60 -1.82
C VAL A 5 15.74 -11.04 -3.16
N GLU A 6 15.05 -11.85 -3.96
CA GLU A 6 14.55 -11.44 -5.29
C GLU A 6 13.40 -10.41 -5.22
N GLU A 7 12.51 -10.54 -4.23
CA GLU A 7 11.40 -9.60 -4.02
C GLU A 7 11.89 -8.19 -3.62
N ASN A 8 13.03 -8.12 -2.92
CA ASN A 8 13.68 -6.85 -2.56
C ASN A 8 14.42 -6.21 -3.74
N GLU A 9 15.02 -7.01 -4.62
CA GLU A 9 15.70 -6.52 -5.82
C GLU A 9 14.70 -5.96 -6.84
N GLY A 10 13.59 -6.66 -7.08
CA GLY A 10 12.50 -6.17 -7.92
C GLY A 10 11.89 -4.87 -7.41
N CYS A 11 11.64 -4.78 -6.09
CA CYS A 11 11.15 -3.57 -5.44
C CYS A 11 12.13 -2.39 -5.56
N ALA A 12 13.44 -2.64 -5.47
CA ALA A 12 14.47 -1.61 -5.60
C ALA A 12 14.57 -1.06 -7.03
N LEU A 13 14.53 -1.93 -8.04
CA LEU A 13 14.54 -1.53 -9.45
C LEU A 13 13.28 -0.74 -9.84
N GLU A 14 12.12 -1.16 -9.33
CA GLU A 14 10.86 -0.45 -9.52
C GLU A 14 10.89 0.94 -8.90
N LYS A 15 11.37 1.06 -7.66
CA LYS A 15 11.56 2.37 -6.98
C LYS A 15 12.51 3.28 -7.74
N LYS A 16 13.62 2.73 -8.27
CA LYS A 16 14.57 3.48 -9.09
C LYS A 16 13.89 4.01 -10.36
N ARG A 17 13.20 3.15 -11.12
CA ARG A 17 12.47 3.55 -12.34
C ARG A 17 11.46 4.66 -12.02
N ASN A 18 10.67 4.48 -10.97
CA ASN A 18 9.66 5.47 -10.57
C ASN A 18 10.29 6.81 -10.20
N THR A 19 11.43 6.79 -9.50
CA THR A 19 12.16 8.02 -9.15
C THR A 19 12.66 8.75 -10.41
N ILE A 20 13.25 8.04 -11.36
CA ILE A 20 13.75 8.63 -12.62
C ILE A 20 12.58 9.18 -13.46
N CYS A 21 11.51 8.41 -13.62
CA CYS A 21 10.31 8.85 -14.34
C CYS A 21 9.68 10.11 -13.71
N CYS A 22 9.61 10.18 -12.38
CA CYS A 22 9.13 11.39 -11.70
C CYS A 22 9.99 12.62 -12.00
N LEU A 23 11.32 12.49 -11.98
CA LEU A 23 12.23 13.60 -12.29
C LEU A 23 12.09 14.05 -13.75
N LEU A 24 12.00 13.10 -14.68
CA LEU A 24 11.78 13.38 -16.11
C LEU A 24 10.51 14.21 -16.31
N VAL A 25 9.39 13.77 -15.74
CA VAL A 25 8.10 14.46 -15.85
C VAL A 25 8.16 15.83 -15.16
N GLN A 26 8.79 15.96 -13.99
CA GLN A 26 8.92 17.24 -13.30
C GLN A 26 9.70 18.27 -14.12
N ILE A 27 10.85 17.88 -14.69
CA ILE A 27 11.69 18.76 -15.52
C ILE A 27 10.94 19.15 -16.80
N LEU A 28 10.34 18.19 -17.49
CA LEU A 28 9.61 18.48 -18.73
C LEU A 28 8.35 19.31 -18.50
N LYS A 29 7.64 19.15 -17.39
CA LYS A 29 6.53 20.04 -17.01
C LYS A 29 6.97 21.48 -16.78
N ALA A 30 8.16 21.68 -16.20
CA ALA A 30 8.69 23.01 -15.92
C ALA A 30 9.20 23.71 -17.20
N GLU A 31 9.86 22.97 -18.08
CA GLU A 31 10.55 23.51 -19.26
C GLU A 31 9.73 23.42 -20.55
N LYS A 32 8.58 22.70 -20.53
CA LYS A 32 7.67 22.38 -21.64
C LYS A 32 8.27 21.47 -22.73
N GLU A 33 9.43 21.84 -23.26
CA GLU A 33 10.18 21.08 -24.23
C GLU A 33 11.69 21.08 -23.91
N MET A 34 12.38 19.99 -24.20
CA MET A 34 13.81 19.87 -23.90
C MET A 34 14.50 18.88 -24.84
N HIS A 35 15.74 19.19 -25.23
CA HIS A 35 16.59 18.25 -25.96
C HIS A 35 16.90 17.01 -25.10
N ILE A 36 16.93 15.82 -25.72
CA ILE A 36 17.19 14.55 -25.02
C ILE A 36 18.46 14.62 -24.17
N ASP A 37 19.59 15.07 -24.74
CA ASP A 37 20.86 15.15 -24.00
C ASP A 37 20.82 16.13 -22.82
N ASN A 38 20.15 17.28 -22.98
CA ASN A 38 20.00 18.26 -21.91
C ASN A 38 19.10 17.72 -20.79
N LEU A 39 18.06 16.97 -21.15
CA LEU A 39 17.18 16.29 -20.20
C LEU A 39 17.94 15.20 -19.43
N VAL A 40 18.71 14.36 -20.13
CA VAL A 40 19.56 13.33 -19.53
C VAL A 40 20.54 13.96 -18.54
N PHE A 41 21.22 15.03 -18.94
CA PHE A 41 22.14 15.76 -18.07
C PHE A 41 21.46 16.31 -16.82
N LYS A 42 20.32 17.02 -16.97
CA LYS A 42 19.56 17.57 -15.84
C LYS A 42 19.05 16.49 -14.88
N VAL A 43 18.60 15.34 -15.38
CA VAL A 43 18.13 14.23 -14.55
C VAL A 43 19.29 13.63 -13.75
N ILE A 44 20.44 13.39 -14.38
CA ILE A 44 21.62 12.85 -13.71
C ILE A 44 22.11 13.82 -12.62
N ASP A 45 22.19 15.11 -12.92
CA ASP A 45 22.56 16.15 -11.95
C ASP A 45 21.56 16.23 -10.78
N ALA A 46 20.25 16.15 -11.06
CA ALA A 46 19.22 16.13 -10.02
C ALA A 46 19.26 14.88 -9.13
N CYS A 47 19.57 13.72 -9.72
CA CYS A 47 19.81 12.48 -8.96
C CYS A 47 21.01 12.64 -8.02
N GLN A 48 22.14 13.13 -8.51
CA GLN A 48 23.35 13.33 -7.70
C GLN A 48 23.14 14.33 -6.56
N LYS A 49 22.48 15.47 -6.83
CA LYS A 49 22.18 16.46 -5.78
C LYS A 49 21.29 15.92 -4.67
N ARG A 50 20.38 14.99 -4.99
CA ARG A 50 19.48 14.35 -4.01
C ARG A 50 20.21 13.32 -3.13
N GLU A 51 21.26 12.69 -3.65
CA GLU A 51 22.12 11.77 -2.88
C GLU A 51 22.92 12.50 -1.80
N VAL A 52 23.36 13.74 -2.07
CA VAL A 52 24.20 14.52 -1.13
C VAL A 52 23.38 15.06 0.06
N GLY A 53 22.07 15.26 -0.10
CA GLY A 53 21.23 15.95 0.89
C GLY A 53 20.30 15.07 1.74
N SER A 54 20.19 13.77 1.50
CA SER A 54 19.17 12.93 2.13
C SER A 54 19.71 11.80 3.02
N THR A 55 19.03 11.58 4.14
CA THR A 55 19.17 10.41 5.04
C THR A 55 18.74 9.08 4.38
N LEU A 56 18.38 9.09 3.09
CA LEU A 56 18.00 7.94 2.28
C LEU A 56 19.25 7.21 1.73
N LYS A 57 20.10 6.71 2.63
CA LYS A 57 21.28 5.86 2.30
C LYS A 57 20.91 4.55 1.58
N PHE A 58 19.62 4.24 1.45
CA PHE A 58 19.10 3.04 0.77
C PHE A 58 19.02 3.17 -0.75
N LEU A 59 19.12 4.40 -1.30
CA LEU A 59 19.10 4.66 -2.75
C LEU A 59 20.51 5.00 -3.24
N ASN A 60 21.50 4.19 -2.86
CA ASN A 60 22.88 4.33 -3.33
C ASN A 60 23.01 3.82 -4.78
N PHE A 61 22.10 4.25 -5.66
CA PHE A 61 22.02 3.79 -7.03
C PHE A 61 22.50 4.90 -7.98
N CYS A 62 23.61 4.66 -8.67
CA CYS A 62 24.16 5.59 -9.66
C CYS A 62 23.25 5.66 -10.90
N CYS A 63 22.45 6.72 -11.01
CA CYS A 63 21.65 7.00 -12.21
C CYS A 63 22.57 7.15 -13.44
N SER A 64 22.54 6.16 -14.35
CA SER A 64 23.32 6.21 -15.59
C SER A 64 22.49 6.78 -16.73
N SER A 65 23.16 7.24 -17.79
CA SER A 65 22.47 7.70 -19.01
C SER A 65 21.58 6.61 -19.62
N THR A 66 21.97 5.34 -19.54
CA THR A 66 21.16 4.22 -20.05
C THR A 66 19.85 4.06 -19.28
N ASP A 67 19.87 4.28 -17.96
CA ASP A 67 18.66 4.21 -17.14
C ASP A 67 17.68 5.33 -17.48
N VAL A 68 18.20 6.54 -17.66
CA VAL A 68 17.39 7.70 -18.05
C VAL A 68 16.80 7.51 -19.44
N LEU A 69 17.61 7.07 -20.41
CA LEU A 69 17.13 6.79 -21.76
C LEU A 69 16.08 5.67 -21.79
N SER A 70 16.25 4.62 -20.98
CA SER A 70 15.25 3.56 -20.84
C SER A 70 13.94 4.10 -20.27
N CYS A 71 14.01 5.02 -19.30
CA CYS A 71 12.82 5.66 -18.74
C CYS A 71 12.16 6.64 -19.74
N ILE A 72 12.94 7.37 -20.54
CA ILE A 72 12.44 8.22 -21.63
C ILE A 72 11.68 7.37 -22.65
N LEU A 73 12.26 6.24 -23.09
CA LEU A 73 11.59 5.31 -24.01
C LEU A 73 10.31 4.75 -23.40
N HIS A 74 10.33 4.42 -22.11
CA HIS A 74 9.13 3.97 -21.41
C HIS A 74 8.04 5.05 -21.41
N LEU A 75 8.36 6.30 -21.08
CA LEU A 75 7.39 7.41 -21.09
C LEU A 75 6.86 7.71 -22.50
N LEU A 76 7.70 7.60 -23.54
CA LEU A 76 7.27 7.68 -24.94
C LEU A 76 6.27 6.57 -25.29
N SER A 77 6.54 5.33 -24.87
CA SER A 77 5.65 4.19 -25.13
C SER A 77 4.29 4.31 -24.43
N GLN A 78 4.24 5.02 -23.31
CA GLN A 78 3.02 5.28 -22.55
C GLN A 78 2.28 6.55 -23.02
N GLY A 79 2.88 7.35 -23.90
CA GLY A 79 2.27 8.59 -24.40
C GLY A 79 2.32 9.77 -23.42
N TYR A 80 3.15 9.71 -22.37
CA TYR A 80 3.33 10.84 -21.44
C TYR A 80 4.21 11.97 -22.02
N ILE A 81 5.08 11.61 -22.95
CA ILE A 81 5.98 12.54 -23.63
C ILE A 81 6.00 12.19 -25.11
N GLN A 82 6.26 13.16 -25.97
CA GLN A 82 6.33 12.98 -27.42
C GLN A 82 7.56 13.65 -28.00
N ARG A 83 8.06 13.09 -29.10
CA ARG A 83 9.09 13.73 -29.93
C ARG A 83 8.43 14.72 -30.87
N GLN A 84 9.00 15.92 -30.98
CA GLN A 84 8.53 16.91 -31.94
C GLN A 84 8.67 16.37 -33.38
N GLU A 85 7.69 16.66 -34.23
CA GLU A 85 7.66 16.17 -35.63
C GLU A 85 8.83 16.71 -36.45
N ASP A 86 9.16 17.99 -36.29
CA ASP A 86 10.25 18.66 -37.01
C ASP A 86 11.63 18.35 -36.41
N ASN A 87 11.70 18.06 -35.11
CA ASN A 87 12.95 17.84 -34.38
C ASN A 87 12.83 16.64 -33.42
N PRO A 88 13.17 15.41 -33.85
CA PRO A 88 12.96 14.21 -33.04
C PRO A 88 13.85 14.15 -31.79
N HIS A 89 14.83 15.03 -31.67
CA HIS A 89 15.70 15.16 -30.50
C HIS A 89 15.12 16.06 -29.40
N ILE A 90 14.02 16.76 -29.68
CA ILE A 90 13.28 17.57 -28.71
C ILE A 90 12.10 16.74 -28.19
N LEU A 91 12.01 16.62 -26.87
CA LEU A 91 10.91 15.98 -26.16
C LEU A 91 9.99 17.03 -25.58
N GLU A 92 8.70 16.86 -25.79
CA GLU A 92 7.63 17.66 -25.20
C GLU A 92 6.82 16.81 -24.21
N TYR A 93 6.43 17.41 -23.09
CA TYR A 93 5.49 16.76 -22.17
C TYR A 93 4.06 16.87 -22.70
N ILE A 94 3.43 15.73 -22.99
CA ILE A 94 2.01 15.71 -23.31
C ILE A 94 1.27 15.78 -21.97
N SER A 95 0.41 16.79 -21.81
CA SER A 95 -0.52 16.83 -20.69
C SER A 95 -1.47 15.64 -20.81
N ALA A 96 -1.08 14.53 -20.18
CA ALA A 96 -2.03 13.50 -19.85
C ALA A 96 -3.01 14.12 -18.84
N GLU A 97 -4.18 14.55 -19.31
CA GLU A 97 -5.39 14.21 -18.56
C GLU A 97 -5.26 12.73 -18.19
N PRO A 98 -5.47 12.33 -16.92
CA PRO A 98 -5.12 11.01 -16.47
C PRO A 98 -6.02 9.98 -17.16
N THR A 99 -5.64 9.56 -18.36
CA THR A 99 -6.03 8.27 -18.91
C THR A 99 -5.28 7.24 -18.09
N THR A 100 -5.91 6.91 -16.97
CA THR A 100 -5.70 5.69 -16.21
C THR A 100 -5.25 4.56 -17.15
N PRO A 101 -4.13 3.87 -16.89
CA PRO A 101 -3.65 2.79 -17.76
C PRO A 101 -4.77 1.77 -17.99
N HIS A 102 -5.25 1.66 -19.22
CA HIS A 102 -6.52 0.99 -19.53
C HIS A 102 -6.49 -0.55 -19.42
N ARG A 103 -5.36 -1.18 -19.13
CA ARG A 103 -5.31 -2.64 -18.93
C ARG A 103 -3.95 -3.11 -18.41
N GLY A 104 -3.85 -3.39 -17.11
CA GLY A 104 -2.81 -4.29 -16.62
C GLY A 104 -3.30 -5.73 -16.79
N GLN A 105 -2.94 -6.40 -17.89
CA GLN A 105 -3.13 -7.85 -17.98
C GLN A 105 -1.99 -8.51 -17.20
N ALA A 106 -2.29 -9.05 -16.02
CA ALA A 106 -1.37 -9.93 -15.33
C ALA A 106 -1.64 -11.37 -15.80
N GLN A 107 -0.65 -11.96 -16.47
CA GLN A 107 -0.68 -13.40 -16.79
C GLN A 107 -0.14 -14.13 -15.57
N LEU A 108 -1.04 -14.70 -14.77
CA LEU A 108 -0.65 -15.59 -13.68
C LEU A 108 -0.61 -17.01 -14.21
N ILE A 109 0.56 -17.65 -14.11
CA ILE A 109 0.72 -19.06 -14.44
C ILE A 109 0.64 -19.83 -13.13
N PHE A 110 -0.49 -20.50 -12.90
CA PHE A 110 -0.62 -21.43 -11.79
C PHE A 110 -0.02 -22.78 -12.19
N GLN A 111 1.15 -23.10 -11.66
CA GLN A 111 1.67 -24.47 -11.70
C GLN A 111 0.96 -25.28 -10.62
N ASN A 112 0.02 -26.12 -11.04
CA ASN A 112 -0.62 -27.09 -10.15
C ASN A 112 0.39 -28.20 -9.85
N ILE A 113 1.12 -28.08 -8.74
CA ILE A 113 1.95 -29.18 -8.23
C ILE A 113 0.99 -30.24 -7.70
N ASN A 114 0.53 -31.11 -8.60
CA ASN A 114 -0.19 -32.32 -8.24
C ASN A 114 0.74 -33.16 -7.36
N TYR A 115 0.45 -33.19 -6.06
CA TYR A 115 1.10 -34.07 -5.09
C TYR A 115 0.67 -35.52 -5.40
N GLN A 116 1.25 -36.13 -6.43
CA GLN A 116 1.04 -37.55 -6.70
C GLN A 116 1.92 -38.38 -5.76
N LYS A 117 1.22 -39.00 -4.82
CA LYS A 117 1.68 -39.98 -3.84
C LYS A 117 2.49 -41.10 -4.52
N SER A 118 3.72 -41.27 -4.05
CA SER A 118 4.71 -42.27 -4.47
C SER A 118 4.19 -43.71 -4.54
N LYS A 119 4.50 -44.41 -5.63
CA LYS A 119 4.77 -45.86 -5.62
C LYS A 119 6.05 -46.16 -6.40
N ILE A 120 6.88 -47.01 -5.78
CA ILE A 120 8.28 -47.32 -6.06
C ILE A 120 8.44 -48.42 -7.14
N ALA A 121 9.65 -48.45 -7.74
CA ALA A 121 10.33 -49.53 -8.51
C ALA A 121 10.13 -49.48 -10.04
N SER A 122 11.13 -49.63 -10.92
CA SER A 122 12.56 -49.97 -10.84
C SER A 122 13.16 -49.88 -12.26
N GLY A 123 14.44 -49.51 -12.43
CA GLY A 123 15.29 -50.04 -13.51
C GLY A 123 15.80 -49.10 -14.63
N THR A 124 17.02 -48.60 -14.45
CA THR A 124 18.20 -48.72 -15.37
C THR A 124 18.22 -48.06 -16.78
N ASP A 125 18.95 -46.93 -16.86
CA ASP A 125 20.11 -46.63 -17.74
C ASP A 125 20.02 -46.01 -19.16
N THR A 126 20.98 -45.10 -19.39
CA THR A 126 21.64 -44.64 -20.63
C THR A 126 21.01 -43.67 -21.66
N THR A 127 21.54 -42.44 -21.64
CA THR A 127 22.11 -41.62 -22.75
C THR A 127 21.31 -41.13 -23.98
N LYS A 128 21.44 -39.80 -24.19
CA LYS A 128 21.65 -39.00 -25.44
C LYS A 128 20.46 -38.38 -26.20
N ARG A 129 20.67 -37.06 -26.44
CA ARG A 129 20.39 -36.20 -27.61
C ARG A 129 18.94 -35.76 -27.92
N LEU A 130 18.78 -34.43 -27.85
CA LEU A 130 18.26 -33.52 -28.89
C LEU A 130 17.39 -34.15 -29.98
N ASP A 131 16.08 -33.89 -29.95
CA ASP A 131 15.34 -33.20 -31.02
C ASP A 131 13.82 -33.21 -30.76
N THR A 132 13.18 -32.11 -31.16
CA THR A 132 11.83 -32.07 -31.79
C THR A 132 10.60 -32.42 -30.95
N PHE A 133 9.82 -31.36 -30.65
CA PHE A 133 8.36 -31.30 -30.58
C PHE A 133 7.62 -32.52 -30.00
N GLY A 134 7.43 -32.52 -28.67
CA GLY A 134 6.48 -33.38 -27.97
C GLY A 134 5.55 -32.51 -27.13
N LEU A 135 4.35 -32.27 -27.67
CA LEU A 135 3.23 -31.62 -27.01
C LEU A 135 2.74 -32.53 -25.87
N ASP A 136 3.26 -32.36 -24.65
CA ASP A 136 2.61 -32.90 -23.46
C ASP A 136 1.80 -31.78 -22.82
N THR A 137 0.49 -31.81 -23.08
CA THR A 137 -0.50 -30.87 -22.55
C THR A 137 -0.66 -31.08 -21.05
N GLU A 138 0.32 -30.64 -20.26
CA GLU A 138 0.02 -30.18 -18.91
C GLU A 138 -0.88 -28.96 -19.06
N GLN A 139 -2.10 -29.08 -18.54
CA GLN A 139 -3.16 -28.10 -18.64
C GLN A 139 -2.78 -26.87 -17.80
N VAL A 140 -1.87 -26.05 -18.33
CA VAL A 140 -1.56 -24.72 -17.80
C VAL A 140 -2.81 -23.88 -18.01
N LEU A 141 -3.62 -23.75 -16.97
CA LEU A 141 -4.75 -22.84 -16.95
C LEU A 141 -4.19 -21.42 -16.87
N MET A 142 -4.02 -20.79 -18.04
CA MET A 142 -3.62 -19.39 -18.14
C MET A 142 -4.83 -18.52 -17.80
N GLU A 143 -5.04 -18.24 -16.53
CA GLU A 143 -6.11 -17.34 -16.10
C GLU A 143 -5.63 -15.89 -16.20
N THR A 144 -6.21 -15.15 -17.14
CA THR A 144 -5.96 -13.71 -17.24
C THR A 144 -6.80 -13.02 -16.17
N VAL A 145 -6.21 -12.78 -15.01
CA VAL A 145 -6.88 -11.99 -13.96
C VAL A 145 -6.89 -10.53 -14.41
N LEU A 146 -8.08 -10.01 -14.69
CA LEU A 146 -8.30 -8.59 -14.87
C LEU A 146 -8.17 -7.94 -13.49
N LEU A 147 -7.00 -7.35 -13.22
CA LEU A 147 -6.82 -6.53 -12.04
C LEU A 147 -7.79 -5.33 -12.13
N PRO A 148 -8.51 -4.99 -11.05
CA PRO A 148 -9.34 -3.80 -11.02
C PRO A 148 -8.52 -2.58 -11.44
N MET A 149 -9.11 -1.71 -12.26
CA MET A 149 -8.48 -0.47 -12.69
C MET A 149 -7.97 0.30 -11.48
N GLY A 150 -6.65 0.48 -11.39
CA GLY A 150 -6.06 1.37 -10.41
C GLY A 150 -6.43 2.81 -10.80
N ARG A 151 -7.38 3.40 -10.09
CA ARG A 151 -7.67 4.84 -10.17
C ARG A 151 -7.17 5.52 -8.91
N THR A 152 -6.70 6.75 -9.05
CA THR A 152 -6.49 7.62 -7.89
C THR A 152 -7.84 7.96 -7.28
N MET A 153 -7.92 7.94 -5.95
CA MET A 153 -9.13 8.28 -5.20
C MET A 153 -8.90 9.58 -4.43
N ASN A 154 -9.94 10.39 -4.29
CA ASN A 154 -9.91 11.56 -3.41
C ASN A 154 -10.18 11.16 -1.95
N GLN A 155 -10.08 12.12 -1.03
CA GLN A 155 -10.22 11.83 0.40
C GLN A 155 -11.64 11.36 0.75
N GLU A 156 -12.66 11.97 0.15
CA GLU A 156 -14.07 11.66 0.38
C GLU A 156 -14.43 10.24 -0.08
N GLU A 157 -13.88 9.81 -1.22
CA GLU A 157 -14.06 8.46 -1.73
C GLU A 157 -13.38 7.40 -0.86
N VAL A 158 -12.21 7.72 -0.31
CA VAL A 158 -11.51 6.83 0.63
C VAL A 158 -12.31 6.72 1.93
N GLU A 159 -12.81 7.84 2.45
CA GLU A 159 -13.65 7.85 3.66
C GLU A 159 -14.95 7.05 3.47
N LEU A 160 -15.57 7.13 2.28
CA LEU A 160 -16.73 6.32 1.94
C LEU A 160 -16.39 4.82 1.93
N LEU A 161 -15.28 4.42 1.31
CA LEU A 161 -14.85 3.02 1.30
C LEU A 161 -14.55 2.50 2.72
N MET A 162 -13.89 3.33 3.53
CA MET A 162 -13.62 3.00 4.93
C MET A 162 -14.94 2.79 5.69
N THR A 163 -15.89 3.70 5.54
CA THR A 163 -17.21 3.63 6.20
C THR A 163 -17.98 2.37 5.77
N GLN A 164 -18.05 2.08 4.47
CA GLN A 164 -18.70 0.88 3.95
C GLN A 164 -18.06 -0.41 4.48
N THR A 165 -16.73 -0.43 4.59
CA THR A 165 -16.00 -1.58 5.14
C THR A 165 -16.30 -1.75 6.63
N VAL A 166 -16.34 -0.65 7.38
CA VAL A 166 -16.71 -0.65 8.80
C VAL A 166 -18.13 -1.18 8.98
N GLU A 167 -19.12 -0.67 8.23
CA GLU A 167 -20.52 -1.14 8.30
C GLU A 167 -20.62 -2.64 8.02
N LYS A 168 -19.99 -3.12 6.95
CA LYS A 168 -19.99 -4.56 6.60
C LYS A 168 -19.44 -5.43 7.73
N VAL A 169 -18.34 -5.01 8.36
CA VAL A 169 -17.73 -5.73 9.48
C VAL A 169 -18.59 -5.61 10.74
N SER A 170 -19.17 -4.44 11.00
CA SER A 170 -20.12 -4.17 12.08
C SER A 170 -21.28 -5.16 12.05
N ASP A 171 -21.88 -5.32 10.87
CA ASP A 171 -22.99 -6.26 10.65
C ASP A 171 -22.53 -7.72 10.81
N THR A 172 -21.38 -8.07 10.22
CA THR A 172 -20.86 -9.45 10.24
C THR A 172 -20.52 -9.92 11.66
N LEU A 173 -19.91 -9.05 12.47
CA LEU A 173 -19.51 -9.38 13.84
C LEU A 173 -20.58 -9.01 14.89
N SER A 174 -21.67 -8.36 14.48
CA SER A 174 -22.73 -7.85 15.37
C SER A 174 -22.18 -6.93 16.47
N VAL A 175 -21.27 -6.04 16.11
CA VAL A 175 -20.67 -5.03 17.01
C VAL A 175 -21.06 -3.62 16.56
N THR A 176 -20.77 -2.59 17.36
CA THR A 176 -20.99 -1.19 16.95
C THR A 176 -19.95 -0.75 15.92
N ALA A 177 -20.28 0.25 15.10
CA ALA A 177 -19.38 0.80 14.07
C ALA A 177 -18.04 1.26 14.67
N ASP A 178 -18.07 1.91 15.84
CA ASP A 178 -16.85 2.36 16.53
C ASP A 178 -15.92 1.20 16.91
N ILE A 179 -16.50 0.09 17.39
CA ILE A 179 -15.77 -1.14 17.73
C ILE A 179 -15.21 -1.75 16.44
N ALA A 180 -16.05 -1.97 15.42
CA ALA A 180 -15.63 -2.54 14.14
C ALA A 180 -14.47 -1.77 13.51
N GLN A 181 -14.52 -0.42 13.54
CA GLN A 181 -13.45 0.44 13.06
C GLN A 181 -12.15 0.26 13.84
N HIS A 182 -12.20 0.23 15.17
CA HIS A 182 -11.00 0.00 16.00
C HIS A 182 -10.39 -1.37 15.75
N LEU A 183 -11.22 -2.40 15.62
CA LEU A 183 -10.78 -3.74 15.30
C LEU A 183 -10.10 -3.79 13.92
N LEU A 184 -10.70 -3.14 12.92
CA LEU A 184 -10.11 -3.00 11.59
C LEU A 184 -8.75 -2.32 11.65
N ILE A 185 -8.61 -1.22 12.40
CA ILE A 185 -7.33 -0.53 12.59
C ILE A 185 -6.29 -1.47 13.24
N HIS A 186 -6.66 -2.20 14.30
CA HIS A 186 -5.78 -3.17 14.96
C HIS A 186 -5.32 -4.29 14.01
N CYS A 187 -6.20 -4.74 13.13
CA CYS A 187 -5.93 -5.73 12.09
C CYS A 187 -5.35 -5.14 10.79
N LYS A 188 -4.93 -3.87 10.77
CA LYS A 188 -4.38 -3.17 9.59
C LYS A 188 -5.31 -3.24 8.37
N TRP A 189 -6.61 -3.13 8.60
CA TRP A 189 -7.68 -3.21 7.60
C TRP A 189 -7.78 -4.57 6.86
N ASN A 190 -7.16 -5.63 7.40
CA ASN A 190 -7.34 -6.98 6.88
C ASN A 190 -8.58 -7.64 7.48
N VAL A 191 -9.66 -7.68 6.68
CA VAL A 191 -10.98 -8.19 7.10
C VAL A 191 -10.94 -9.68 7.42
N ASP A 192 -10.23 -10.49 6.63
CA ASP A 192 -10.19 -11.94 6.82
C ASP A 192 -9.47 -12.32 8.12
N VAL A 193 -8.33 -11.69 8.41
CA VAL A 193 -7.58 -11.88 9.66
C VAL A 193 -8.41 -11.42 10.86
N LEU A 194 -9.15 -10.33 10.71
CA LEU A 194 -10.05 -9.81 11.75
C LEU A 194 -11.17 -10.81 12.05
N ILE A 195 -11.88 -11.29 11.04
CA ILE A 195 -12.98 -12.25 11.22
C ILE A 195 -12.43 -13.53 11.86
N GLN A 196 -11.33 -14.07 11.32
CA GLN A 196 -10.71 -15.28 11.86
C GLN A 196 -10.39 -15.13 13.36
N ARG A 197 -9.61 -14.11 13.74
CA ARG A 197 -9.21 -13.95 15.15
C ARG A 197 -10.36 -13.63 16.08
N TYR A 198 -11.34 -12.86 15.61
CA TYR A 198 -12.53 -12.56 16.40
C TYR A 198 -13.36 -13.82 16.68
N THR A 199 -13.50 -14.69 15.68
CA THR A 199 -14.21 -15.97 15.84
C THR A 199 -13.45 -16.98 16.70
N GLU A 200 -12.13 -16.91 16.74
CA GLU A 200 -11.27 -17.78 17.56
C GLU A 200 -11.32 -17.37 19.05
N ASP A 201 -11.10 -16.09 19.36
CA ASP A 201 -11.10 -15.56 20.73
C ASP A 201 -11.47 -14.06 20.77
N GLN A 202 -12.76 -13.80 20.98
CA GLN A 202 -13.31 -12.44 21.05
C GLN A 202 -12.70 -11.60 22.19
N GLU A 203 -12.55 -12.16 23.39
CA GLU A 203 -12.12 -11.39 24.57
C GLU A 203 -10.67 -10.93 24.46
N SER A 204 -9.79 -11.81 24.01
CA SER A 204 -8.40 -11.43 23.78
C SER A 204 -8.30 -10.37 22.68
N MET A 205 -9.12 -10.48 21.63
CA MET A 205 -9.10 -9.53 20.52
C MET A 205 -9.54 -8.13 20.95
N LEU A 206 -10.61 -8.01 21.74
CA LEU A 206 -11.07 -6.74 22.31
C LEU A 206 -10.03 -6.14 23.28
N PHE A 207 -9.35 -6.99 24.06
CA PHE A 207 -8.30 -6.56 24.98
C PHE A 207 -7.05 -6.02 24.27
N PHE A 208 -6.51 -6.77 23.29
CA PHE A 208 -5.33 -6.33 22.52
C PHE A 208 -5.61 -5.11 21.65
N SER A 209 -6.87 -4.94 21.22
CA SER A 209 -7.33 -3.75 20.50
C SER A 209 -7.57 -2.53 21.40
N GLY A 210 -7.39 -2.68 22.73
CA GLY A 210 -7.59 -1.59 23.70
C GLY A 210 -9.05 -1.19 23.91
N LEU A 211 -10.01 -1.97 23.41
CA LEU A 211 -11.44 -1.73 23.54
C LEU A 211 -12.01 -2.21 24.88
N GLN A 212 -11.34 -3.18 25.51
CA GLN A 212 -11.74 -3.71 26.81
C GLN A 212 -10.62 -3.57 27.83
N VAL A 213 -10.98 -3.13 29.02
CA VAL A 213 -10.08 -3.04 30.19
C VAL A 213 -10.38 -4.21 31.11
N ARG A 214 -9.35 -4.99 31.49
CA ARG A 214 -9.50 -6.05 32.50
C ARG A 214 -9.43 -5.46 33.90
N ASN A 215 -10.42 -5.76 34.74
CA ASN A 215 -10.51 -5.38 36.15
C ASN A 215 -10.29 -3.87 36.41
N PRO A 216 -11.17 -2.99 35.87
CA PRO A 216 -11.10 -1.57 36.21
C PRO A 216 -11.26 -1.39 37.73
N GLN A 217 -10.31 -0.72 38.36
CA GLN A 217 -10.40 -0.42 39.79
C GLN A 217 -11.23 0.85 39.98
N PRO A 218 -12.25 0.84 40.88
CA PRO A 218 -12.93 2.07 41.22
C PRO A 218 -11.94 3.04 41.90
N PRO A 219 -12.12 4.36 41.73
CA PRO A 219 -11.30 5.33 42.43
C PRO A 219 -11.41 5.13 43.94
N SER A 220 -10.28 5.16 44.64
CA SER A 220 -10.17 4.88 46.09
C SER A 220 -10.93 5.88 46.97
N SER A 221 -11.36 7.01 46.41
CA SER A 221 -12.07 8.09 47.09
C SER A 221 -13.02 8.81 46.13
N PRO A 222 -14.13 9.40 46.61
CA PRO A 222 -15.01 10.21 45.76
C PRO A 222 -14.21 11.37 45.16
N VAL A 223 -14.19 11.45 43.82
CA VAL A 223 -13.45 12.50 43.12
C VAL A 223 -14.28 13.78 43.15
N THR A 224 -13.86 14.74 43.99
CA THR A 224 -14.52 16.03 44.18
C THR A 224 -14.08 17.10 43.17
N HIS A 225 -12.95 16.88 42.49
CA HIS A 225 -12.36 17.81 41.54
C HIS A 225 -11.97 17.10 40.25
N CYS A 226 -12.18 17.75 39.10
CA CYS A 226 -11.78 17.20 37.81
C CYS A 226 -10.27 16.97 37.76
N PRO A 227 -9.78 15.77 37.41
CA PRO A 227 -8.34 15.49 37.32
C PRO A 227 -7.64 16.27 36.19
N VAL A 228 -8.40 16.89 35.28
CA VAL A 228 -7.88 17.66 34.13
C VAL A 228 -7.85 19.16 34.42
N CYS A 229 -8.96 19.74 34.86
CA CYS A 229 -9.10 21.20 35.04
C CYS A 229 -9.15 21.66 36.50
N VAL A 230 -9.17 20.73 37.46
CA VAL A 230 -9.17 21.00 38.91
C VAL A 230 -10.42 21.76 39.40
N ASN A 231 -11.46 21.89 38.57
CA ASN A 231 -12.74 22.47 38.99
C ASN A 231 -13.56 21.48 39.83
N PRO A 232 -14.38 21.96 40.78
CA PRO A 232 -15.27 21.10 41.55
C PRO A 232 -16.27 20.38 40.64
N LEU A 233 -16.47 19.09 40.87
CA LEU A 233 -17.45 18.25 40.17
C LEU A 233 -18.75 18.19 40.98
N ASN A 234 -19.88 18.47 40.35
CA ASN A 234 -21.19 18.30 40.98
C ASN A 234 -21.73 16.90 40.66
N GLU A 235 -22.24 16.19 41.66
CA GLU A 235 -22.77 14.81 41.54
C GLU A 235 -24.01 14.68 40.63
N THR A 236 -24.54 15.79 40.13
CA THR A 236 -25.73 15.89 39.27
C THR A 236 -25.45 16.03 37.78
N ASP A 237 -24.18 16.19 37.36
CA ASP A 237 -23.83 16.13 35.95
C ASP A 237 -23.74 14.64 35.54
N ASP A 238 -24.49 14.22 34.51
CA ASP A 238 -24.35 12.92 33.83
C ASP A 238 -22.93 12.80 33.24
N LEU A 239 -21.94 12.54 34.09
CA LEU A 239 -20.54 12.48 33.75
C LEU A 239 -20.32 11.21 32.93
N PRO A 240 -19.80 11.31 31.69
CA PRO A 240 -19.58 10.14 30.85
C PRO A 240 -18.55 9.24 31.52
N LEU A 241 -19.01 8.08 31.99
CA LEU A 241 -18.16 7.03 32.55
C LEU A 241 -17.44 6.33 31.39
N LEU A 242 -16.11 6.47 31.36
CA LEU A 242 -15.28 5.68 30.46
C LEU A 242 -15.25 4.22 30.92
N CYS A 243 -14.91 3.29 30.03
CA CYS A 243 -14.77 1.86 30.34
C CYS A 243 -13.76 1.56 31.46
N CYS A 244 -12.85 2.50 31.75
CA CYS A 244 -11.87 2.44 32.84
C CYS A 244 -12.36 3.07 34.16
N MET A 245 -13.64 3.43 34.28
CA MET A 245 -14.27 4.09 35.44
C MET A 245 -13.74 5.49 35.77
N HIS A 246 -12.84 6.04 34.95
CA HIS A 246 -12.41 7.42 35.06
C HIS A 246 -13.44 8.36 34.42
N TYR A 247 -13.62 9.53 35.04
CA TYR A 247 -14.50 10.59 34.55
C TYR A 247 -13.81 11.94 34.65
N CYS A 248 -14.17 12.84 33.74
CA CYS A 248 -13.75 14.24 33.75
C CYS A 248 -14.93 15.11 33.31
N CYS A 249 -14.92 16.39 33.69
CA CYS A 249 -15.98 17.30 33.30
C CYS A 249 -16.05 17.44 31.76
N LYS A 250 -17.26 17.47 31.21
CA LYS A 250 -17.45 17.95 29.84
C LYS A 250 -17.08 19.43 29.83
N VAL A 251 -16.15 19.85 28.97
CA VAL A 251 -15.73 21.26 28.88
C VAL A 251 -16.99 22.09 28.64
N ARG A 252 -17.44 22.84 29.65
CA ARG A 252 -18.36 23.94 29.42
C ARG A 252 -17.54 24.94 28.63
N ALA A 253 -17.88 25.12 27.36
CA ALA A 253 -17.48 26.31 26.62
C ALA A 253 -18.13 27.50 27.33
N SER A 254 -17.51 27.96 28.41
CA SER A 254 -17.88 29.18 29.08
C SER A 254 -17.68 30.28 28.03
N LEU A 255 -18.79 30.80 27.53
CA LEU A 255 -18.85 32.13 26.95
C LEU A 255 -18.08 33.05 27.91
N LEU A 256 -16.88 33.47 27.49
CA LEU A 256 -16.21 34.62 28.08
C LEU A 256 -17.05 35.87 27.74
N PRO A 257 -17.08 36.84 28.66
CA PRO A 257 -18.12 37.87 28.76
C PRO A 257 -18.22 38.80 27.55
#